data_AF-A0A3D5MN46-F1
#
_entry.id   AF-A0A3D5MN46-F1
#
_cell.length_a   1.000
_cell.length_b   1.000
_cell.length_c   1.000
_cell.angle_alpha   90.00
_cell.angle_beta   90.00
_cell.angle_gamma   90.00
#
_symmetry.space_group_name_H-M   'P 1'
#
loop_
_entity.id
_entity.type
_entity.pdbx_description
1 polymer ?
#
loop_
_entity_poly.entity_id
_entity_poly.type
_entity_poly.pdbx_seq_one_letter_code
_entity_poly.pdbx_strand_id
1 'polypeptide(L)'
;MTARKLHRHVPPSCAWTRRLDERKATWPGSPVRATPALLPHMLPGVVRLAGRMVRDRLRGAQPVWRQGLRAAPEMGVPLGGLGGGSITRGWRGHFVRWQLRPGLHE
;
A
#
# COMPACT_ATOMS: atom_id res chain seq x y z
N MET A 1 -31.90 28.78 18.27
CA MET A 1 -31.10 27.87 17.41
C MET A 1 -29.66 28.33 17.44
N THR A 2 -28.82 27.71 18.27
CA THR A 2 -27.44 28.16 18.51
C THR A 2 -26.51 27.64 17.42
N ALA A 3 -25.88 28.53 16.66
CA ALA A 3 -24.91 28.18 15.62
C ALA A 3 -23.73 27.44 16.26
N ARG A 4 -23.59 26.15 15.95
CA ARG A 4 -22.49 25.30 16.39
C ARG A 4 -21.19 25.85 15.77
N LYS A 5 -20.30 26.42 16.59
CA LYS A 5 -18.94 26.82 16.16
C LYS A 5 -18.26 25.60 15.54
N LEU A 6 -18.08 25.60 14.21
CA LEU A 6 -17.21 24.67 13.51
C LEU A 6 -15.77 25.05 13.88
N HIS A 7 -15.20 24.36 14.86
CA HIS A 7 -13.77 24.46 15.13
C HIS A 7 -13.02 23.98 13.88
N ARG A 8 -12.20 24.88 13.32
CA ARG A 8 -11.36 24.56 12.17
C ARG A 8 -10.26 23.62 12.66
N HIS A 9 -10.46 22.32 12.49
CA HIS A 9 -9.47 21.33 12.85
C HIS A 9 -8.28 21.44 11.88
N VAL A 10 -7.17 21.97 12.37
CA VAL A 10 -5.91 22.00 11.63
C VAL A 10 -5.18 20.67 11.92
N PRO A 11 -4.83 19.89 10.88
CA PRO A 11 -4.06 18.67 11.09
C PRO A 11 -2.67 19.01 11.67
N PRO A 12 -2.03 18.08 12.42
CA PRO A 12 -0.66 18.26 12.89
C PRO A 12 0.30 18.60 11.75
N SER A 13 1.33 19.40 12.02
CA SER A 13 2.31 19.80 11.00
C SER A 13 3.11 18.64 10.39
N CYS A 14 3.21 17.52 11.11
CA CYS A 14 3.86 16.30 10.66
C CYS A 14 2.92 15.36 9.86
N ALA A 15 1.65 15.71 9.69
CA ALA A 15 0.72 14.89 8.94
C ALA A 15 1.12 14.86 7.46
N TRP A 16 1.08 13.67 6.86
CA TRP A 16 1.22 13.56 5.41
C TRP A 16 0.04 14.26 4.72
N THR A 17 0.34 15.17 3.80
CA THR A 17 -0.68 15.95 3.08
C THR A 17 -0.65 15.67 1.58
N ARG A 18 -1.83 15.59 0.97
CA ARG A 18 -1.99 15.51 -0.49
C ARG A 18 -3.24 16.26 -0.93
N ARG A 19 -3.24 16.74 -2.17
CA ARG A 19 -4.41 17.41 -2.77
C ARG A 19 -5.45 16.38 -3.19
N LEU A 20 -6.70 16.58 -2.80
CA LEU A 20 -7.81 15.66 -3.12
C LEU A 20 -8.18 15.66 -4.61
N ASP A 21 -7.93 16.77 -5.30
CA ASP A 21 -8.25 16.97 -6.72
C ASP A 21 -7.11 16.56 -7.67
N GLU A 22 -5.97 16.10 -7.14
CA GLU A 22 -4.83 15.68 -7.95
C GLU A 22 -5.22 14.54 -8.89
N ARG A 23 -5.08 14.72 -10.21
CA ARG A 23 -5.48 13.68 -11.20
C ARG A 23 -4.41 12.62 -11.44
N LYS A 24 -3.15 12.96 -11.19
CA LYS A 24 -2.01 12.04 -11.37
C LYS A 24 -1.74 11.31 -10.06
N ALA A 25 -2.39 10.18 -9.87
CA ALA A 25 -1.90 9.19 -8.92
C ALA A 25 -0.70 8.50 -9.61
N THR A 26 0.46 9.17 -9.67
CA THR A 26 1.71 8.52 -10.12
C THR A 26 2.55 8.30 -8.88
N TRP A 27 3.17 7.13 -8.78
CA TRP A 27 4.18 6.88 -7.76
C TRP A 27 5.37 7.82 -7.98
N PRO A 28 5.88 8.51 -6.94
CA PRO A 28 7.14 9.23 -7.04
C PRO A 28 8.21 8.27 -7.55
N GLY A 29 8.85 8.57 -8.69
CA GLY A 29 9.88 7.72 -9.30
C GLY A 29 9.39 6.59 -10.22
N SER A 30 8.11 6.55 -10.58
CA SER A 30 7.59 5.61 -11.60
C SER A 30 7.45 6.26 -12.99
N PRO A 31 7.82 5.56 -14.08
CA PRO A 31 8.39 4.21 -14.08
C PRO A 31 9.86 4.21 -13.61
N VAL A 32 10.21 3.20 -12.81
CA VAL A 32 11.61 2.93 -12.46
C VAL A 32 12.30 2.48 -13.73
N ARG A 33 13.29 3.24 -14.21
CA ARG A 33 14.12 2.83 -15.34
C ARG A 33 15.17 1.83 -14.84
N ALA A 34 15.02 0.57 -15.21
CA ALA A 34 16.03 -0.44 -14.94
C ALA A 34 17.25 -0.20 -15.85
N THR A 35 18.34 0.30 -15.27
CA THR A 35 19.63 0.41 -15.96
C THR A 35 20.35 -0.94 -15.94
N PRO A 36 21.01 -1.39 -17.02
CA PRO A 36 21.76 -2.66 -17.02
C PRO A 36 22.78 -2.80 -15.88
N ALA A 37 23.38 -1.69 -15.46
CA ALA A 37 24.28 -1.63 -14.30
C ALA A 37 23.61 -2.01 -12.96
N LEU A 38 22.29 -1.93 -12.87
CA LEU A 38 21.53 -2.31 -11.67
C LEU A 38 21.35 -3.84 -11.55
N LEU A 39 21.45 -4.59 -12.65
CA LEU A 39 21.17 -6.03 -12.69
C LEU A 39 22.05 -6.85 -11.73
N PRO A 40 23.38 -6.64 -11.65
CA PRO A 40 24.24 -7.38 -10.71
C PRO A 40 23.88 -7.08 -9.25
N HIS A 41 23.46 -5.85 -8.95
CA HIS A 41 23.06 -5.45 -7.60
C HIS A 41 21.70 -6.04 -7.19
N MET A 42 20.82 -6.33 -8.15
CA MET A 42 19.52 -6.95 -7.90
C MET A 42 19.61 -8.47 -7.78
N LEU A 43 20.58 -9.10 -8.46
CA LEU A 43 20.70 -10.56 -8.57
C LEU A 43 20.68 -11.31 -7.22
N PRO A 44 21.42 -10.89 -6.17
CA PRO A 44 21.37 -11.56 -4.86
C PRO A 44 19.98 -11.46 -4.20
N GLY A 45 19.26 -10.37 -4.42
CA GLY A 45 17.88 -10.20 -3.94
C GLY A 45 16.92 -11.14 -4.67
N VAL A 46 17.04 -11.21 -6.00
CA VAL A 46 16.23 -12.08 -6.87
C VAL A 46 16.42 -13.55 -6.51
N VAL A 47 17.66 -14.02 -6.38
CA VAL A 47 17.96 -15.43 -6.02
C VAL A 47 17.39 -15.78 -4.65
N ARG A 48 17.57 -14.92 -3.65
CA ARG A 48 17.02 -15.13 -2.31
C ARG A 48 15.48 -15.21 -2.32
N LEU A 49 14.84 -14.33 -3.09
CA LEU A 49 13.39 -14.31 -3.22
C LEU A 49 12.89 -15.57 -3.93
N ALA A 50 13.53 -15.98 -5.03
CA ALA A 50 13.20 -17.20 -5.76
C ALA A 50 13.32 -18.44 -4.88
N GLY A 51 14.41 -18.57 -4.11
CA GLY A 51 14.59 -19.67 -3.17
C GLY A 51 13.52 -19.69 -2.08
N ARG A 52 13.06 -18.52 -1.60
CA ARG A 52 11.93 -18.45 -0.67
C ARG A 52 10.62 -18.87 -1.33
N MET A 53 10.35 -18.42 -2.54
CA MET A 53 9.13 -18.81 -3.27
C MET A 53 9.05 -20.32 -3.47
N VAL A 54 10.17 -20.98 -3.81
CA VAL A 54 10.23 -22.43 -3.91
C VAL A 54 9.93 -23.08 -2.57
N ARG A 55 10.56 -22.63 -1.47
CA ARG A 55 10.30 -23.17 -0.12
C ARG A 55 8.85 -22.99 0.33
N ASP A 56 8.27 -21.81 0.10
CA ASP A 56 6.88 -21.52 0.47
C ASP A 56 5.94 -22.44 -0.31
N ARG A 57 6.19 -22.64 -1.62
CA ARG A 57 5.40 -23.55 -2.46
C ARG A 57 5.52 -25.00 -2.03
N LEU A 58 6.73 -25.47 -1.69
CA LEU A 58 6.96 -26.82 -1.18
C LEU A 58 6.26 -27.08 0.16
N ARG A 59 6.07 -26.04 0.98
CA ARG A 59 5.36 -26.11 2.26
C ARG A 59 3.84 -25.93 2.13
N GLY A 60 3.31 -25.75 0.92
CA GLY A 60 1.90 -25.41 0.69
C GLY A 60 1.51 -24.02 1.20
N ALA A 61 2.48 -23.17 1.55
CA ALA A 61 2.22 -21.81 2.01
C ALA A 61 1.91 -20.88 0.83
N GLN A 62 0.99 -19.95 1.03
CA GLN A 62 0.73 -18.90 0.06
C GLN A 62 1.90 -17.91 0.06
N PRO A 63 2.59 -17.69 -1.07
CA PRO A 63 3.69 -16.74 -1.12
C PRO A 63 3.15 -15.32 -0.92
N VAL A 64 3.88 -14.50 -0.14
CA VAL A 64 3.51 -13.12 0.24
C VAL A 64 3.10 -12.25 -0.96
N TRP A 65 3.64 -12.52 -2.14
CA TRP A 65 3.42 -11.73 -3.36
C TRP A 65 2.24 -12.19 -4.22
N ARG A 66 1.56 -13.29 -3.87
CA ARG A 66 0.41 -13.79 -4.66
C ARG A 66 -0.79 -12.84 -4.62
N GLN A 67 -0.81 -11.91 -3.67
CA GLN A 67 -1.88 -10.93 -3.50
C GLN A 67 -1.80 -9.76 -4.51
N GLY A 68 -0.84 -9.79 -5.44
CA GLY A 68 -0.67 -8.79 -6.50
C GLY A 68 0.25 -7.64 -6.09
N LEU A 69 1.12 -7.23 -7.01
CA LEU A 69 1.96 -6.02 -6.88
C LEU A 69 1.22 -4.75 -7.34
N ARG A 70 -0.07 -4.86 -7.66
CA ARG A 70 -0.92 -3.74 -8.08
C ARG A 70 -1.40 -2.95 -6.86
N ALA A 71 -0.45 -2.36 -6.12
CA ALA A 71 -0.81 -1.24 -5.28
C ALA A 71 -1.18 -0.08 -6.22
N ALA A 72 -2.45 0.34 -6.18
CA ALA A 72 -2.82 1.60 -6.79
C ALA A 72 -2.12 2.73 -6.02
N PRO A 73 -1.62 3.79 -6.68
CA PRO A 73 -1.05 4.96 -6.03
C PRO A 73 -2.07 5.76 -5.21
N GLU A 74 -3.34 5.40 -5.31
CA GLU A 74 -4.43 5.87 -4.47
C GLU A 74 -4.60 4.99 -3.24
N MET A 75 -3.78 5.24 -2.21
CA MET A 75 -3.86 4.57 -0.89
C MET A 75 -4.21 5.57 0.21
N GLY A 76 -4.40 5.08 1.43
CA GLY A 76 -4.57 5.94 2.61
C GLY A 76 -4.42 5.15 3.90
N VAL A 77 -5.00 5.68 4.98
CA VAL A 77 -4.89 5.07 6.31
C VAL A 77 -5.89 3.92 6.43
N PRO A 78 -5.46 2.72 6.89
CA PRO A 78 -6.37 1.62 7.14
C PRO A 78 -7.30 1.92 8.31
N LEU A 79 -8.58 1.59 8.15
CA LEU A 79 -9.60 1.67 9.19
C LEU A 79 -9.83 0.24 9.72
N GLY A 80 -9.48 -0.01 10.97
CA GLY A 80 -9.62 -1.32 11.60
C GLY A 80 -8.70 -1.51 12.79
N GLY A 81 -9.11 -2.36 13.73
CA GLY A 81 -8.33 -2.73 14.89
C GLY A 81 -7.37 -3.89 14.60
N LEU A 82 -6.43 -4.13 15.50
CA LEU A 82 -5.57 -5.31 15.44
C LEU A 82 -6.43 -6.59 15.52
N GLY A 83 -6.20 -7.53 14.60
CA GLY A 83 -6.90 -8.83 14.58
C GLY A 83 -8.33 -8.82 14.01
N GLY A 84 -8.99 -7.66 13.88
CA GLY A 84 -10.37 -7.56 13.37
C GLY A 84 -10.48 -7.41 11.85
N GLY A 85 -9.35 -7.31 11.16
CA GLY A 85 -9.29 -6.91 9.75
C GLY A 85 -9.37 -5.39 9.57
N SER A 86 -9.04 -4.92 8.38
CA SER A 86 -9.06 -3.48 8.06
C SER A 86 -9.52 -3.18 6.65
N ILE A 87 -10.08 -1.98 6.45
CA ILE A 87 -10.45 -1.46 5.14
C ILE A 87 -9.70 -0.14 4.94
N THR A 88 -8.91 -0.05 3.89
CA THR A 88 -8.19 1.19 3.57
C THR A 88 -9.08 2.15 2.80
N ARG A 89 -9.21 3.37 3.34
CA ARG A 89 -9.80 4.49 2.63
C ARG A 89 -8.69 5.27 1.93
N GLY A 90 -8.74 5.33 0.60
CA GLY A 90 -7.82 6.09 -0.22
C GLY A 90 -7.93 7.59 0.03
N TRP A 91 -6.87 8.34 -0.27
CA TRP A 91 -6.84 9.78 -0.05
C TRP A 91 -7.92 10.54 -0.83
N ARG A 92 -8.49 10.01 -1.92
CA ARG A 92 -9.65 10.60 -2.63
C ARG A 92 -11.00 10.30 -1.97
N GLY A 93 -11.01 9.43 -0.95
CA GLY A 93 -12.19 9.06 -0.19
C GLY A 93 -12.81 7.70 -0.55
N HIS A 94 -12.36 7.03 -1.61
CA HIS A 94 -12.81 5.68 -1.99
C HIS A 94 -12.26 4.59 -1.08
N PHE A 95 -12.95 3.45 -0.98
CA PHE A 95 -12.41 2.24 -0.36
C PHE A 95 -11.59 1.47 -1.40
N VAL A 96 -10.30 1.24 -1.11
CA VAL A 96 -9.31 0.80 -2.10
C VAL A 96 -8.58 -0.48 -1.74
N ARG A 97 -8.72 -0.97 -0.50
CA ARG A 97 -8.08 -2.22 -0.06
C ARG A 97 -8.85 -2.86 1.09
N TRP A 98 -9.15 -4.14 0.97
CA TRP A 98 -9.98 -4.91 1.90
C TRP A 98 -9.15 -6.02 2.53
N GLN A 99 -8.76 -5.85 3.79
CA GLN A 99 -7.99 -6.82 4.57
C GLN A 99 -8.88 -7.47 5.63
N LEU A 100 -10.02 -8.01 5.19
CA LEU A 100 -10.99 -8.67 6.09
C LEU A 100 -10.55 -10.09 6.47
N ARG A 101 -9.81 -10.74 5.57
CA ARG A 101 -9.25 -12.07 5.79
C ARG A 101 -7.77 -11.93 6.16
N PRO A 102 -7.33 -12.44 7.32
CA PRO A 102 -5.93 -12.36 7.72
C PRO A 102 -5.00 -12.90 6.63
N GLY A 103 -3.97 -12.10 6.29
CA GLY A 103 -3.00 -12.48 5.27
C GLY A 103 -3.50 -12.41 3.83
N LEU A 104 -4.69 -11.85 3.58
CA LEU A 104 -5.21 -11.58 2.23
C LEU A 104 -5.65 -10.12 2.14
N HIS A 105 -5.55 -9.56 0.93
CA HIS A 105 -6.12 -8.27 0.62
C HIS A 105 -6.73 -8.28 -0.78
N GLU A 106 -7.88 -7.63 -0.90
CA GLU A 106 -8.64 -7.44 -2.14
C GLU A 106 -8.74 -5.96 -2.49
#